data_AF-A0A560JEL6-F1
#
_entry.id   AF-A0A560JEL6-F1
#
_cell.length_a   1.000
_cell.length_b   1.000
_cell.length_c   1.000
_cell.angle_alpha   90.00
_cell.angle_beta   90.00
_cell.angle_gamma   90.00
#
_symmetry.space_group_name_H-M   'P 1'
#
loop_
_entity.id
_entity.type
_entity.pdbx_description
1 polymer ?
#
loop_
_entity_poly.entity_id
_entity_poly.type
_entity_poly.pdbx_seq_one_letter_code
_entity_poly.pdbx_strand_id
1 'polypeptide(L)'
;MVPGDPERPAQLQVTLLLPDGPGPFPLAIMNHGSAKRRQSPKDMPRYSASLAAYYFLSRGYAVLLPMMRGFAGSGGRIQTHGCNLAGTAVEDAKDILAAAVALTDNQAIDLHRIVVAGQSFGGWNSLAFAAFNPPGVKAVINFAGGMVEGDCDRGRESLAKGAAQLGALTHIPSIWFYGDNDSLFPPTTWRLMHERYTEAGGNARLVDVGTFMDDSHQLLSYTEGLAIWVPQVDAFLSEQGLPSQNLHPEYLPTPFPPASGYAAATDVDAVPYLNDKGRELYRQFLTKPLPRAFILAPHGFSGAFDQGFDPIARGLDACRKVTEGCQLYAVDNDVVWTRPTPAPAPSGFATIDNATAVPYLDGRGREGYIRYTTLHRPKAFVIAPDGGWYFSSGTFDPIAQAMTGCSEKHPGCRLYAVDGDVVWVNQATN
;
A
#
# COMPACT_ATOMS: atom_id res chain seq x y z
N MET A 1 -18.68 19.69 14.09
CA MET A 1 -20.02 19.07 14.15
C MET A 1 -20.90 19.82 13.18
N VAL A 2 -21.81 19.14 12.49
CA VAL A 2 -22.82 19.75 11.61
C VAL A 2 -24.20 19.16 11.93
N PRO A 3 -25.30 19.87 11.65
CA PRO A 3 -26.63 19.28 11.72
C PRO A 3 -26.76 18.11 10.73
N GLY A 4 -27.38 17.02 11.17
CA GLY A 4 -27.78 15.91 10.30
C GLY A 4 -29.13 16.15 9.64
N ASP A 5 -29.75 15.07 9.18
CA ASP A 5 -31.09 15.03 8.59
C ASP A 5 -32.10 15.86 9.44
N PRO A 6 -32.74 16.90 8.88
CA PRO A 6 -33.68 17.75 9.60
C PRO A 6 -34.94 17.01 10.08
N GLU A 7 -35.33 15.90 9.42
CA GLU A 7 -36.47 15.08 9.83
C GLU A 7 -36.14 14.21 11.05
N ARG A 8 -34.86 13.92 11.27
CA ARG A 8 -34.35 13.12 12.40
C ARG A 8 -33.13 13.81 13.01
N PRO A 9 -33.34 14.89 13.78
CA PRO A 9 -32.26 15.76 14.24
C PRO A 9 -31.17 14.99 15.00
N ALA A 10 -29.94 15.14 14.54
CA ALA A 10 -28.73 14.65 15.18
C ALA A 10 -27.57 15.62 14.87
N GLN A 11 -26.53 15.61 15.71
CA GLN A 11 -25.28 16.29 15.41
C GLN A 11 -24.30 15.29 14.82
N LEU A 12 -23.79 15.56 13.61
CA LEU A 12 -22.84 14.70 12.92
C LEU A 12 -21.41 15.21 13.12
N GLN A 13 -20.50 14.30 13.46
CA GLN A 13 -19.08 14.57 13.45
C GLN A 13 -18.57 14.46 12.02
N VAL A 14 -17.91 15.52 11.52
CA VAL A 14 -17.34 15.56 10.16
C VAL A 14 -15.88 15.96 10.23
N THR A 15 -15.04 15.37 9.39
CA THR A 15 -13.67 15.85 9.14
C THR A 15 -13.63 16.44 7.74
N LEU A 16 -13.09 17.64 7.59
CA LEU A 16 -12.82 18.26 6.29
C LEU A 16 -11.31 18.40 6.14
N LEU A 17 -10.75 17.78 5.12
CA LEU A 17 -9.34 17.91 4.74
C LEU A 17 -9.26 18.80 3.51
N LEU A 18 -8.34 19.77 3.52
CA LEU A 18 -8.06 20.62 2.36
C LEU A 18 -6.67 20.25 1.83
N PRO A 19 -6.50 20.12 0.50
CA PRO A 19 -5.19 19.95 -0.09
C PRO A 19 -4.44 21.29 -0.08
N ASP A 20 -3.14 21.23 -0.30
CA ASP A 20 -2.33 22.43 -0.50
C ASP A 20 -2.71 23.14 -1.82
N GLY A 21 -2.59 24.46 -1.85
CA GLY A 21 -2.80 25.28 -3.05
C GLY A 21 -4.02 26.21 -2.98
N PRO A 22 -4.28 26.96 -4.07
CA PRO A 22 -5.40 27.87 -4.14
C PRO A 22 -6.70 27.14 -4.50
N GLY A 23 -7.76 27.34 -3.71
CA GLY A 23 -9.12 26.89 -4.02
C GLY A 23 -9.83 27.76 -5.06
N PRO A 24 -11.15 27.56 -5.28
CA PRO A 24 -12.00 26.59 -4.59
C PRO A 24 -11.75 25.15 -5.06
N PHE A 25 -11.74 24.22 -4.12
CA PHE A 25 -11.41 22.81 -4.35
C PHE A 25 -12.67 22.00 -4.72
N PRO A 26 -12.62 21.13 -5.74
CA PRO A 26 -13.66 20.12 -5.93
C PRO A 26 -13.77 19.25 -4.66
N LEU A 27 -14.95 18.68 -4.43
CA LEU A 27 -15.24 17.96 -3.20
C LEU A 27 -15.28 16.45 -3.43
N ALA A 28 -14.57 15.69 -2.62
CA ALA A 28 -14.75 14.25 -2.47
C ALA A 28 -15.44 13.97 -1.13
N ILE A 29 -16.61 13.34 -1.15
CA ILE A 29 -17.31 12.86 0.06
C ILE A 29 -16.98 11.38 0.22
N MET A 30 -16.27 11.05 1.28
CA MET A 30 -15.80 9.69 1.56
C MET A 30 -16.56 9.11 2.75
N ASN A 31 -17.35 8.06 2.48
CA ASN A 31 -18.20 7.40 3.46
C ASN A 31 -17.52 6.15 4.03
N HIS A 32 -17.45 6.05 5.36
CA HIS A 32 -16.83 4.91 6.05
C HIS A 32 -17.70 3.64 6.04
N GLY A 33 -17.06 2.48 6.20
CA GLY A 33 -17.74 1.19 6.42
C GLY A 33 -18.34 1.06 7.83
N SER A 34 -18.97 -0.06 8.12
CA SER A 34 -19.54 -0.33 9.45
C SER A 34 -18.45 -0.67 10.48
N ALA A 35 -18.83 -0.65 11.76
CA ALA A 35 -17.95 -1.07 12.83
C ALA A 35 -17.69 -2.59 12.74
N LYS A 36 -16.56 -3.04 13.25
CA LYS A 36 -16.26 -4.49 13.33
C LYS A 36 -17.35 -5.18 14.15
N ARG A 37 -17.67 -6.45 13.85
CA ARG A 37 -18.79 -7.21 14.46
C ARG A 37 -18.91 -7.14 16.00
N ARG A 38 -17.79 -6.99 16.72
CA ARG A 38 -17.74 -6.94 18.19
C ARG A 38 -17.43 -5.54 18.74
N GLN A 39 -17.43 -4.53 17.89
CA GLN A 39 -17.16 -3.14 18.23
C GLN A 39 -18.47 -2.35 18.16
N SER A 40 -18.75 -1.56 19.21
CA SER A 40 -19.83 -0.59 19.16
C SER A 40 -19.52 0.47 18.08
N PRO A 41 -20.49 0.88 17.24
CA PRO A 41 -20.31 2.00 16.31
C PRO A 41 -19.76 3.28 16.98
N LYS A 42 -20.15 3.55 18.23
CA LYS A 42 -19.67 4.70 19.01
C LYS A 42 -18.19 4.62 19.38
N ASP A 43 -17.64 3.41 19.47
CA ASP A 43 -16.24 3.16 19.80
C ASP A 43 -15.35 3.11 18.54
N MET A 44 -15.94 3.32 17.36
CA MET A 44 -15.16 3.47 16.14
C MET A 44 -14.35 4.78 16.22
N PRO A 45 -13.05 4.77 15.85
CA PRO A 45 -12.31 6.01 15.74
C PRO A 45 -12.96 6.93 14.71
N ARG A 46 -12.84 8.25 14.92
CA ARG A 46 -13.26 9.26 13.95
C ARG A 46 -12.62 8.96 12.60
N TYR A 47 -13.44 9.00 11.55
CA TYR A 47 -12.96 8.78 10.19
C TYR A 47 -11.97 9.89 9.83
N SER A 48 -10.78 9.44 9.47
CA SER A 48 -9.58 10.24 9.27
C SER A 48 -8.88 9.78 8.00
N ALA A 49 -7.75 10.41 7.68
CA ALA A 49 -7.07 10.24 6.41
C ALA A 49 -6.75 8.76 6.10
N SER A 50 -7.36 8.26 5.03
CA SER A 50 -7.24 6.90 4.48
C SER A 50 -6.57 6.94 3.11
N LEU A 51 -6.19 5.80 2.52
CA LEU A 51 -5.67 5.72 1.14
C LEU A 51 -6.57 6.42 0.12
N ALA A 52 -7.88 6.24 0.21
CA ALA A 52 -8.82 6.95 -0.65
C ALA A 52 -8.86 8.46 -0.38
N ALA A 53 -8.79 8.90 0.89
CA ALA A 53 -8.75 10.33 1.19
C ALA A 53 -7.47 10.98 0.63
N TYR A 54 -6.31 10.33 0.80
CA TYR A 54 -5.04 10.81 0.27
C TYR A 54 -4.98 10.78 -1.26
N TYR A 55 -5.64 9.81 -1.89
CA TYR A 55 -5.87 9.83 -3.33
C TYR A 55 -6.60 11.10 -3.76
N PHE A 56 -7.72 11.46 -3.14
CA PHE A 56 -8.43 12.68 -3.51
C PHE A 56 -7.64 13.96 -3.22
N LEU A 57 -6.95 14.03 -2.08
CA LEU A 57 -6.02 15.13 -1.77
C LEU A 57 -4.94 15.26 -2.85
N SER A 58 -4.37 14.15 -3.31
CA SER A 58 -3.34 14.15 -4.36
C SER A 58 -3.83 14.66 -5.72
N ARG A 59 -5.15 14.63 -5.99
CA ARG A 59 -5.78 15.23 -7.19
C ARG A 59 -6.34 16.64 -6.95
N GLY A 60 -6.05 17.25 -5.80
CA GLY A 60 -6.49 18.60 -5.46
C GLY A 60 -7.95 18.71 -5.00
N TYR A 61 -8.55 17.63 -4.49
CA TYR A 61 -9.87 17.68 -3.88
C TYR A 61 -9.80 18.01 -2.39
N ALA A 62 -10.74 18.82 -1.92
CA ALA A 62 -11.12 18.79 -0.52
C ALA A 62 -11.85 17.47 -0.22
N VAL A 63 -11.61 16.90 0.96
CA VAL A 63 -12.20 15.61 1.34
C VAL A 63 -13.07 15.76 2.58
N LEU A 64 -14.37 15.54 2.42
CA LEU A 64 -15.33 15.46 3.51
C LEU A 64 -15.48 14.01 3.95
N LEU A 65 -15.23 13.75 5.23
CA LEU A 65 -15.34 12.46 5.89
C LEU A 65 -16.42 12.57 6.97
N PRO A 66 -17.70 12.38 6.64
CA PRO A 66 -18.76 12.37 7.63
C PRO A 66 -18.73 11.06 8.43
N MET A 67 -18.92 11.17 9.74
CA MET A 67 -19.31 10.05 10.58
C MET A 67 -20.83 9.91 10.52
N MET A 68 -21.31 8.77 10.05
CA MET A 68 -22.75 8.46 9.99
C MET A 68 -23.36 8.47 11.41
N ARG A 69 -24.68 8.69 11.50
CA ARG A 69 -25.42 8.69 12.77
C ARG A 69 -25.08 7.49 13.65
N GLY A 70 -24.85 7.74 14.93
CA GLY A 70 -24.51 6.71 15.91
C GLY A 70 -23.07 6.20 15.87
N PHE A 71 -22.21 6.66 14.95
CA PHE A 71 -20.80 6.31 14.91
C PHE A 71 -19.91 7.37 15.54
N ALA A 72 -18.83 6.94 16.20
CA ALA A 72 -17.86 7.80 16.87
C ALA A 72 -18.55 8.93 17.66
N GLY A 73 -18.21 10.20 17.36
CA GLY A 73 -18.82 11.37 17.98
C GLY A 73 -20.17 11.82 17.41
N SER A 74 -20.72 11.15 16.39
CA SER A 74 -22.03 11.49 15.84
C SER A 74 -23.17 11.03 16.77
N GLY A 75 -24.15 11.91 16.95
CA GLY A 75 -25.37 11.61 17.70
C GLY A 75 -26.31 10.65 16.98
N GLY A 76 -27.43 10.33 17.62
CA GLY A 76 -28.45 9.45 17.04
C GLY A 76 -28.08 7.96 17.04
N ARG A 77 -28.75 7.20 16.17
CA ARG A 77 -28.52 5.77 15.93
C ARG A 77 -28.96 5.43 14.50
N ILE A 78 -28.30 4.47 13.85
CA ILE A 78 -28.82 3.88 12.62
C ILE A 78 -30.19 3.26 12.90
N GLN A 79 -31.11 3.46 11.97
CA GLN A 79 -32.41 2.79 11.95
C GLN A 79 -32.38 1.76 10.83
N THR A 80 -32.41 0.48 11.21
CA THR A 80 -32.40 -0.63 10.26
C THR A 80 -33.83 -1.00 9.90
N HIS A 81 -34.05 -1.38 8.63
CA HIS A 81 -35.37 -1.77 8.11
C HIS A 81 -35.41 -3.25 7.70
N GLY A 82 -34.67 -4.10 8.42
CA GLY A 82 -34.51 -5.52 8.13
C GLY A 82 -34.03 -5.75 6.70
N CYS A 83 -34.71 -6.62 5.96
CA CYS A 83 -34.40 -6.88 4.54
C CYS A 83 -34.68 -5.71 3.57
N ASN A 84 -35.20 -4.56 4.03
CA ASN A 84 -35.25 -3.35 3.20
C ASN A 84 -33.92 -2.58 3.26
N LEU A 85 -32.87 -3.17 2.68
CA LEU A 85 -31.51 -2.64 2.77
C LEU A 85 -31.31 -1.30 2.03
N ALA A 86 -32.05 -1.06 0.95
CA ALA A 86 -32.05 0.24 0.29
C ALA A 86 -32.78 1.31 1.14
N GLY A 87 -33.86 0.94 1.83
CA GLY A 87 -34.55 1.85 2.75
C GLY A 87 -33.64 2.33 3.88
N THR A 88 -32.90 1.41 4.51
CA THR A 88 -31.88 1.77 5.51
C THR A 88 -30.86 2.75 4.93
N ALA A 89 -30.34 2.46 3.73
CA ALA A 89 -29.32 3.31 3.13
C ALA A 89 -29.82 4.67 2.68
N VAL A 90 -31.05 4.77 2.19
CA VAL A 90 -31.71 6.04 1.85
C VAL A 90 -31.85 6.91 3.10
N GLU A 91 -32.24 6.33 4.22
CA GLU A 91 -32.32 7.06 5.48
C GLU A 91 -30.94 7.55 5.93
N ASP A 92 -29.89 6.73 5.84
CA ASP A 92 -28.54 7.18 6.20
C ASP A 92 -27.96 8.21 5.20
N ALA A 93 -28.32 8.12 3.93
CA ALA A 93 -27.91 9.05 2.90
C ALA A 93 -28.44 10.48 3.12
N LYS A 94 -29.57 10.65 3.83
CA LYS A 94 -30.07 11.98 4.22
C LYS A 94 -29.07 12.74 5.12
N ASP A 95 -28.34 12.03 5.97
CA ASP A 95 -27.28 12.64 6.79
C ASP A 95 -26.06 13.03 5.95
N ILE A 96 -25.69 12.21 4.97
CA ILE A 96 -24.60 12.52 4.05
C ILE A 96 -24.94 13.80 3.26
N LEU A 97 -26.20 13.93 2.83
CA LEU A 97 -26.71 15.15 2.20
C LEU A 97 -26.67 16.36 3.13
N ALA A 98 -27.11 16.22 4.39
CA ALA A 98 -27.03 17.30 5.36
C ALA A 98 -25.59 17.75 5.61
N ALA A 99 -24.64 16.81 5.69
CA ALA A 99 -23.22 17.11 5.84
C ALA A 99 -22.65 17.86 4.62
N ALA A 100 -23.06 17.52 3.40
CA ALA A 100 -22.68 18.24 2.19
C ALA A 100 -23.29 19.66 2.16
N VAL A 101 -24.58 19.80 2.52
CA VAL A 101 -25.27 21.09 2.60
C VAL A 101 -24.61 22.03 3.62
N ALA A 102 -24.06 21.51 4.71
CA ALA A 102 -23.34 22.31 5.69
C ALA A 102 -22.06 22.98 5.15
N LEU A 103 -21.58 22.59 3.95
CA LEU A 103 -20.45 23.23 3.27
C LEU A 103 -20.86 24.34 2.28
N THR A 104 -22.15 24.62 2.10
CA THR A 104 -22.64 25.56 1.07
C THR A 104 -22.04 26.97 1.18
N ASP A 105 -21.81 27.44 2.41
CA ASP A 105 -21.24 28.78 2.65
C ASP A 105 -19.69 28.77 2.67
N ASN A 106 -19.06 27.62 2.48
CA ASN A 106 -17.61 27.50 2.49
C ASN A 106 -17.03 27.84 1.11
N GLN A 107 -16.56 29.07 0.96
CA GLN A 107 -15.96 29.58 -0.29
C GLN A 107 -14.70 28.82 -0.75
N ALA A 108 -14.08 28.00 0.11
CA ALA A 108 -12.96 27.16 -0.29
C ALA A 108 -13.41 25.91 -1.07
N ILE A 109 -14.71 25.59 -1.12
CA ILE A 109 -15.23 24.35 -1.71
C ILE A 109 -16.04 24.67 -2.97
N ASP A 110 -15.73 23.97 -4.06
CA ASP A 110 -16.49 23.97 -5.29
C ASP A 110 -17.51 22.83 -5.28
N LEU A 111 -18.76 23.16 -4.94
CA LEU A 111 -19.87 22.22 -4.91
C LEU A 111 -20.46 21.90 -6.30
N HIS A 112 -19.88 22.39 -7.40
CA HIS A 112 -20.26 21.99 -8.75
C HIS A 112 -19.47 20.78 -9.27
N ARG A 113 -18.44 20.36 -8.55
CA ARG A 113 -17.56 19.22 -8.88
C ARG A 113 -17.44 18.31 -7.66
N ILE A 114 -18.47 17.50 -7.43
CA ILE A 114 -18.54 16.58 -6.30
C ILE A 114 -18.39 15.12 -6.79
N VAL A 115 -17.56 14.37 -6.08
CA VAL A 115 -17.45 12.91 -6.14
C VAL A 115 -17.92 12.35 -4.82
N VAL A 116 -18.71 11.28 -4.85
CA VAL A 116 -19.05 10.53 -3.62
C VAL A 116 -18.50 9.12 -3.71
N ALA A 117 -17.86 8.66 -2.65
CA ALA A 117 -17.22 7.38 -2.64
C ALA A 117 -17.32 6.75 -1.25
N GLY A 118 -17.21 5.43 -1.19
CA GLY A 118 -17.22 4.73 0.08
C GLY A 118 -16.92 3.25 -0.07
N GLN A 119 -16.61 2.62 1.06
CA GLN A 119 -16.33 1.19 1.14
C GLN A 119 -17.38 0.47 1.97
N SER A 120 -17.77 -0.75 1.59
CA SER A 120 -18.66 -1.60 2.38
C SER A 120 -19.99 -0.89 2.62
N PHE A 121 -20.41 -0.74 3.88
CA PHE A 121 -21.56 0.06 4.25
C PHE A 121 -21.52 1.50 3.67
N GLY A 122 -20.33 2.12 3.61
CA GLY A 122 -20.13 3.43 3.00
C GLY A 122 -20.33 3.44 1.49
N GLY A 123 -19.97 2.37 0.79
CA GLY A 123 -20.21 2.23 -0.65
C GLY A 123 -21.71 2.09 -0.95
N TRP A 124 -22.41 1.30 -0.14
CA TRP A 124 -23.88 1.16 -0.22
C TRP A 124 -24.61 2.49 0.00
N ASN A 125 -24.23 3.22 1.05
CA ASN A 125 -24.79 4.54 1.33
C ASN A 125 -24.42 5.59 0.29
N SER A 126 -23.28 5.44 -0.42
CA SER A 126 -22.90 6.31 -1.53
C SER A 126 -23.81 6.10 -2.75
N LEU A 127 -24.22 4.85 -3.04
CA LEU A 127 -25.23 4.57 -4.06
C LEU A 127 -26.60 5.15 -3.67
N ALA A 128 -26.98 5.04 -2.40
CA ALA A 128 -28.24 5.61 -1.92
C ALA A 128 -28.26 7.14 -1.96
N PHE A 129 -27.15 7.78 -1.61
CA PHE A 129 -26.97 9.22 -1.77
C PHE A 129 -27.13 9.68 -3.22
N ALA A 130 -26.56 8.93 -4.16
CA ALA A 130 -26.66 9.24 -5.59
C ALA A 130 -28.10 9.13 -6.13
N ALA A 131 -28.95 8.28 -5.53
CA ALA A 131 -30.35 8.16 -5.89
C ALA A 131 -31.17 9.44 -5.65
N PHE A 132 -30.66 10.39 -4.85
CA PHE A 132 -31.26 11.72 -4.69
C PHE A 132 -30.93 12.69 -5.82
N ASN A 133 -30.00 12.33 -6.72
CA ASN A 133 -29.42 13.20 -7.74
C ASN A 133 -29.03 14.61 -7.23
N PRO A 134 -28.21 14.73 -6.17
CA PRO A 134 -27.87 16.04 -5.63
C PRO A 134 -27.11 16.88 -6.67
N PRO A 135 -27.43 18.18 -6.83
CA PRO A 135 -26.72 19.04 -7.76
C PRO A 135 -25.20 19.04 -7.53
N GLY A 136 -24.44 19.06 -8.63
CA GLY A 136 -22.97 19.11 -8.60
C GLY A 136 -22.27 17.78 -8.39
N VAL A 137 -23.00 16.71 -8.03
CA VAL A 137 -22.44 15.36 -7.95
C VAL A 137 -22.34 14.77 -9.35
N LYS A 138 -21.11 14.42 -9.75
CA LYS A 138 -20.81 13.95 -11.10
C LYS A 138 -20.43 12.47 -11.17
N ALA A 139 -20.01 11.88 -10.05
CA ALA A 139 -19.49 10.52 -10.03
C ALA A 139 -19.70 9.84 -8.68
N VAL A 140 -19.96 8.53 -8.72
CA VAL A 140 -19.96 7.65 -7.53
C VAL A 140 -18.88 6.58 -7.65
N ILE A 141 -18.11 6.35 -6.60
CA ILE A 141 -17.14 5.25 -6.56
C ILE A 141 -17.50 4.29 -5.42
N ASN A 142 -17.89 3.09 -5.78
CA ASN A 142 -18.36 2.07 -4.87
C ASN A 142 -17.31 0.97 -4.67
N PHE A 143 -16.66 0.93 -3.51
CA PHE A 143 -15.71 -0.12 -3.15
C PHE A 143 -16.39 -1.20 -2.29
N ALA A 144 -16.58 -2.40 -2.83
CA ALA A 144 -17.18 -3.53 -2.13
C ALA A 144 -18.47 -3.17 -1.38
N GLY A 145 -19.31 -2.31 -1.97
CA GLY A 145 -20.48 -1.74 -1.28
C GLY A 145 -21.55 -2.77 -1.00
N GLY A 146 -22.09 -2.71 0.20
CA GLY A 146 -23.24 -3.52 0.58
C GLY A 146 -23.55 -3.37 2.06
N MET A 147 -24.53 -4.12 2.52
CA MET A 147 -24.94 -4.17 3.91
C MET A 147 -25.24 -5.61 4.29
N VAL A 148 -24.71 -6.03 5.44
CA VAL A 148 -25.08 -7.29 6.08
C VAL A 148 -25.94 -6.93 7.28
N GLU A 149 -27.19 -7.37 7.26
CA GLU A 149 -28.14 -7.15 8.35
C GLU A 149 -28.47 -8.49 9.01
N GLY A 150 -28.37 -8.55 10.33
CA GLY A 150 -28.41 -9.80 11.08
C GLY A 150 -29.79 -10.46 11.11
N ASP A 151 -30.86 -9.67 10.96
CA ASP A 151 -32.25 -10.15 10.94
C ASP A 151 -32.78 -10.39 9.52
N CYS A 152 -31.93 -10.28 8.48
CA CYS A 152 -32.31 -10.54 7.10
C CYS A 152 -31.82 -11.90 6.59
N ASP A 153 -32.74 -12.86 6.48
CA ASP A 153 -32.48 -14.22 5.97
C ASP A 153 -32.21 -14.29 4.46
N ARG A 154 -32.56 -13.23 3.71
CA ARG A 154 -32.43 -13.12 2.26
C ARG A 154 -31.54 -11.94 1.86
N GLY A 155 -30.40 -11.80 2.53
CA GLY A 155 -29.49 -10.66 2.36
C GLY A 155 -29.07 -10.44 0.91
N ARG A 156 -28.72 -11.51 0.19
CA ARG A 156 -28.30 -11.44 -1.23
C ARG A 156 -29.40 -10.89 -2.14
N GLU A 157 -30.60 -11.47 -2.06
CA GLU A 157 -31.75 -11.04 -2.85
C GLU A 157 -32.19 -9.62 -2.48
N SER A 158 -32.07 -9.28 -1.19
CA SER A 158 -32.39 -7.95 -0.68
C SER A 158 -31.41 -6.89 -1.16
N LEU A 159 -30.11 -7.20 -1.22
CA LEU A 159 -29.09 -6.33 -1.82
C LEU A 159 -29.35 -6.14 -3.31
N ALA A 160 -29.63 -7.22 -4.05
CA ALA A 160 -29.94 -7.14 -5.47
C ALA A 160 -31.19 -6.31 -5.76
N LYS A 161 -32.27 -6.53 -4.98
CA LYS A 161 -33.49 -5.72 -5.07
C LYS A 161 -33.22 -4.26 -4.73
N GLY A 162 -32.47 -4.00 -3.66
CA GLY A 162 -32.07 -2.66 -3.28
C GLY A 162 -31.24 -1.97 -4.37
N ALA A 163 -30.33 -2.70 -5.01
CA ALA A 163 -29.50 -2.19 -6.08
C ALA A 163 -30.35 -1.77 -7.29
N ALA A 164 -31.34 -2.58 -7.69
CA ALA A 164 -32.34 -2.17 -8.69
C ALA A 164 -33.09 -0.89 -8.29
N GLN A 165 -33.53 -0.78 -7.03
CA GLN A 165 -34.25 0.40 -6.55
C GLN A 165 -33.40 1.68 -6.64
N LEU A 166 -32.14 1.60 -6.22
CA LEU A 166 -31.21 2.73 -6.28
C LEU A 166 -30.83 3.08 -7.73
N GLY A 167 -30.60 2.06 -8.58
CA GLY A 167 -30.28 2.23 -10.00
C GLY A 167 -31.42 2.87 -10.80
N ALA A 168 -32.66 2.56 -10.47
CA ALA A 168 -33.84 3.17 -11.11
C ALA A 168 -34.00 4.67 -10.83
N LEU A 169 -33.41 5.16 -9.73
CA LEU A 169 -33.59 6.54 -9.26
C LEU A 169 -32.44 7.46 -9.64
N THR A 170 -31.22 6.94 -9.74
CA THR A 170 -30.01 7.73 -10.02
C THR A 170 -29.80 7.97 -11.52
N HIS A 171 -29.24 9.13 -11.85
CA HIS A 171 -28.69 9.48 -13.16
C HIS A 171 -27.18 9.71 -13.11
N ILE A 172 -26.59 9.59 -11.92
CA ILE A 172 -25.17 9.82 -11.69
C ILE A 172 -24.41 8.54 -12.05
N PRO A 173 -23.39 8.60 -12.93
CA PRO A 173 -22.60 7.45 -13.29
C PRO A 173 -21.76 6.96 -12.10
N SER A 174 -21.52 5.66 -12.06
CA SER A 174 -20.77 5.01 -11.00
C SER A 174 -19.73 4.03 -11.51
N ILE A 175 -18.67 3.80 -10.72
CA ILE A 175 -17.71 2.71 -10.90
C ILE A 175 -17.64 1.86 -9.63
N TRP A 176 -17.67 0.55 -9.81
CA TRP A 176 -17.85 -0.45 -8.75
C TRP A 176 -16.65 -1.39 -8.72
N PHE A 177 -16.06 -1.61 -7.55
CA PHE A 177 -14.92 -2.52 -7.36
C PHE A 177 -15.34 -3.67 -6.43
N TYR A 178 -15.25 -4.90 -6.91
CA TYR A 178 -15.52 -6.12 -6.14
C TYR A 178 -14.54 -7.22 -6.54
N GLY A 179 -14.28 -8.18 -5.65
CA GLY A 179 -13.35 -9.28 -5.92
C GLY A 179 -13.93 -10.65 -5.59
N ASP A 180 -13.18 -11.69 -5.95
CA ASP A 180 -13.59 -13.09 -5.87
C ASP A 180 -13.50 -13.66 -4.44
N ASN A 181 -12.55 -13.15 -3.64
CA ASN A 181 -12.33 -13.57 -2.24
C ASN A 181 -12.93 -12.60 -1.21
N ASP A 182 -13.95 -11.80 -1.58
CA ASP A 182 -14.64 -10.91 -0.64
C ASP A 182 -15.37 -11.73 0.43
N SER A 183 -15.02 -11.50 1.70
CA SER A 183 -15.54 -12.27 2.83
C SER A 183 -17.00 -12.00 3.17
N LEU A 184 -17.60 -10.91 2.67
CA LEU A 184 -18.98 -10.51 2.96
C LEU A 184 -19.90 -10.63 1.74
N PHE A 185 -19.40 -10.28 0.57
CA PHE A 185 -20.17 -10.22 -0.66
C PHE A 185 -19.51 -11.11 -1.72
N PRO A 186 -19.83 -12.41 -1.78
CA PRO A 186 -19.23 -13.30 -2.78
C PRO A 186 -19.66 -12.92 -4.21
N PRO A 187 -19.00 -13.46 -5.26
CA PRO A 187 -19.32 -13.14 -6.66
C PRO A 187 -20.78 -13.31 -7.06
N THR A 188 -21.47 -14.30 -6.50
CA THR A 188 -22.91 -14.51 -6.73
C THR A 188 -23.80 -13.39 -6.19
N THR A 189 -23.30 -12.59 -5.25
CA THR A 189 -23.98 -11.45 -4.66
C THR A 189 -23.70 -10.18 -5.46
N TRP A 190 -22.44 -9.77 -5.60
CA TRP A 190 -22.13 -8.48 -6.23
C TRP A 190 -22.41 -8.47 -7.73
N ARG A 191 -22.26 -9.61 -8.44
CA ARG A 191 -22.66 -9.71 -9.86
C ARG A 191 -24.16 -9.49 -10.02
N LEU A 192 -24.96 -10.11 -9.13
CA LEU A 192 -26.41 -9.93 -9.15
C LEU A 192 -26.80 -8.49 -8.77
N MET A 193 -26.12 -7.85 -7.83
CA MET A 193 -26.37 -6.44 -7.50
C MET A 193 -26.12 -5.51 -8.70
N HIS A 194 -24.98 -5.67 -9.37
CA HIS A 194 -24.60 -4.87 -10.54
C HIS A 194 -25.57 -5.09 -11.71
N GLU A 195 -25.91 -6.35 -12.00
CA GLU A 195 -26.91 -6.73 -13.01
C GLU A 195 -28.25 -6.01 -12.72
N ARG A 196 -28.78 -6.15 -11.49
CA ARG A 196 -30.05 -5.53 -11.12
C ARG A 196 -30.03 -4.01 -11.13
N TYR A 197 -28.92 -3.40 -10.73
CA TYR A 197 -28.74 -1.94 -10.78
C TYR A 197 -28.78 -1.43 -12.23
N THR A 198 -28.07 -2.11 -13.14
CA THR A 198 -27.95 -1.69 -14.54
C THR A 198 -29.21 -1.99 -15.37
N GLU A 199 -29.86 -3.14 -15.16
CA GLU A 199 -31.16 -3.45 -15.76
C GLU A 199 -32.25 -2.43 -15.38
N ALA A 200 -32.16 -1.87 -14.18
CA ALA A 200 -33.09 -0.86 -13.69
C ALA A 200 -32.83 0.56 -14.24
N GLY A 201 -31.75 0.75 -15.02
CA GLY A 201 -31.41 2.03 -15.66
C GLY A 201 -30.19 2.75 -15.07
N GLY A 202 -29.58 2.20 -14.01
CA GLY A 202 -28.38 2.79 -13.41
C GLY A 202 -27.15 2.63 -14.30
N ASN A 203 -26.31 3.67 -14.39
CA ASN A 203 -25.03 3.60 -15.11
C ASN A 203 -23.90 3.20 -14.15
N ALA A 204 -23.44 1.95 -14.25
CA ALA A 204 -22.36 1.43 -13.41
C ALA A 204 -21.31 0.66 -14.25
N ARG A 205 -20.06 1.13 -14.22
CA ARG A 205 -18.90 0.35 -14.66
C ARG A 205 -18.49 -0.61 -13.55
N LEU A 206 -18.41 -1.90 -13.84
CA LEU A 206 -17.91 -2.90 -12.91
C LEU A 206 -16.44 -3.21 -13.19
N VAL A 207 -15.64 -3.20 -12.13
CA VAL A 207 -14.25 -3.67 -12.10
C VAL A 207 -14.19 -4.88 -11.18
N ASP A 208 -14.05 -6.06 -11.78
CA ASP A 208 -13.72 -7.29 -11.07
C ASP A 208 -12.22 -7.30 -10.78
N VAL A 209 -11.85 -7.19 -9.50
CA VAL A 209 -10.43 -7.16 -9.08
C VAL A 209 -9.84 -8.57 -8.91
N GLY A 210 -10.63 -9.62 -9.15
CA GLY A 210 -10.24 -11.01 -8.93
C GLY A 210 -9.94 -11.28 -7.45
N THR A 211 -8.97 -12.14 -7.18
CA THR A 211 -8.46 -12.38 -5.82
C THR A 211 -7.51 -11.25 -5.41
N PHE A 212 -7.77 -10.61 -4.27
CA PHE A 212 -6.90 -9.58 -3.71
C PHE A 212 -6.50 -9.93 -2.28
N MET A 213 -5.19 -10.06 -2.06
CA MET A 213 -4.59 -10.41 -0.77
C MET A 213 -5.37 -11.56 -0.08
N ASP A 214 -5.58 -11.48 1.24
CA ASP A 214 -6.40 -12.46 1.97
C ASP A 214 -7.91 -12.22 1.80
N ASP A 215 -8.33 -10.97 1.57
CA ASP A 215 -9.73 -10.57 1.45
C ASP A 215 -9.88 -9.32 0.57
N SER A 216 -10.54 -9.44 -0.59
CA SER A 216 -10.78 -8.31 -1.48
C SER A 216 -11.67 -7.23 -0.87
N HIS A 217 -12.42 -7.53 0.20
CA HIS A 217 -13.18 -6.54 0.94
C HIS A 217 -12.29 -5.45 1.56
N GLN A 218 -10.99 -5.71 1.68
CA GLN A 218 -9.98 -4.80 2.23
C GLN A 218 -9.21 -3.99 1.17
N LEU A 219 -9.71 -3.88 -0.06
CA LEU A 219 -9.01 -3.23 -1.17
C LEU A 219 -8.47 -1.82 -0.87
N LEU A 220 -9.17 -1.02 -0.06
CA LEU A 220 -8.73 0.33 0.33
C LEU A 220 -7.83 0.37 1.57
N SER A 221 -7.62 -0.76 2.24
CA SER A 221 -6.79 -0.88 3.44
C SER A 221 -5.32 -1.13 3.11
N TYR A 222 -5.01 -1.56 1.88
CA TYR A 222 -3.68 -1.97 1.45
C TYR A 222 -3.18 -1.11 0.28
N THR A 223 -1.89 -0.75 0.34
CA THR A 223 -1.21 0.08 -0.67
C THR A 223 -1.18 -0.57 -2.04
N GLU A 224 -1.14 -1.91 -2.08
CA GLU A 224 -1.17 -2.77 -3.25
C GLU A 224 -2.46 -2.57 -4.06
N GLY A 225 -3.55 -2.18 -3.39
CA GLY A 225 -4.81 -1.83 -4.04
C GLY A 225 -4.66 -0.61 -4.97
N LEU A 226 -3.74 0.33 -4.67
CA LEU A 226 -3.58 1.55 -5.47
C LEU A 226 -3.31 1.23 -6.94
N ALA A 227 -2.40 0.28 -7.23
CA ALA A 227 -2.07 -0.09 -8.60
C ALA A 227 -3.28 -0.65 -9.39
N ILE A 228 -4.27 -1.19 -8.69
CA ILE A 228 -5.49 -1.77 -9.28
C ILE A 228 -6.52 -0.67 -9.55
N TRP A 229 -6.92 0.06 -8.51
CA TRP A 229 -8.08 0.95 -8.62
C TRP A 229 -7.73 2.38 -9.05
N VAL A 230 -6.52 2.89 -8.76
CA VAL A 230 -6.15 4.27 -9.09
C VAL A 230 -6.26 4.55 -10.59
N PRO A 231 -5.70 3.72 -11.50
CA PRO A 231 -5.83 3.98 -12.93
C PRO A 231 -7.28 3.95 -13.42
N GLN A 232 -8.11 3.09 -12.82
CA GLN A 232 -9.52 2.95 -13.17
C GLN A 232 -10.33 4.17 -12.70
N VAL A 233 -10.07 4.66 -11.48
CA VAL A 233 -10.72 5.85 -10.94
C VAL A 233 -10.25 7.10 -11.67
N ASP A 234 -8.95 7.26 -11.96
CA ASP A 234 -8.43 8.41 -12.73
C ASP A 234 -9.09 8.50 -14.11
N ALA A 235 -9.19 7.38 -14.82
CA ALA A 235 -9.88 7.31 -16.11
C ALA A 235 -11.36 7.69 -15.96
N PHE A 236 -12.05 7.11 -14.98
CA PHE A 236 -13.45 7.38 -14.74
C PHE A 236 -13.73 8.84 -14.36
N LEU A 237 -12.92 9.45 -13.47
CA LEU A 237 -13.04 10.87 -13.12
C LEU A 237 -12.81 11.76 -14.35
N SER A 238 -11.80 11.43 -15.17
CA SER A 238 -11.53 12.17 -16.41
C SER A 238 -12.73 12.14 -17.36
N GLU A 239 -13.38 10.98 -17.52
CA GLU A 239 -14.60 10.83 -18.34
C GLU A 239 -15.76 11.71 -17.83
N GLN A 240 -15.85 11.93 -16.52
CA GLN A 240 -16.88 12.78 -15.90
C GLN A 240 -16.50 14.26 -15.85
N GLY A 241 -15.37 14.66 -16.45
CA GLY A 241 -14.87 16.04 -16.43
C GLY A 241 -14.47 16.51 -15.03
N LEU A 242 -13.95 15.59 -14.23
CA LEU A 242 -13.48 15.80 -12.86
C LEU A 242 -11.94 15.68 -12.81
N PRO A 243 -11.25 16.39 -11.90
CA PRO A 243 -9.78 16.26 -11.76
C PRO A 243 -9.34 14.82 -11.48
N SER A 244 -8.34 14.37 -12.24
CA SER A 244 -7.81 12.99 -12.16
C SER A 244 -6.28 12.95 -12.16
N GLN A 245 -5.61 14.07 -12.41
CA GLN A 245 -4.15 14.14 -12.43
C GLN A 245 -3.59 14.20 -11.02
N ASN A 246 -2.51 13.45 -10.77
CA ASN A 246 -1.78 13.51 -9.52
C ASN A 246 -0.98 14.83 -9.45
N LEU A 247 -1.54 15.83 -8.77
CA LEU A 247 -0.95 17.16 -8.57
C LEU A 247 -0.01 17.20 -7.37
N HIS A 248 -0.27 16.36 -6.37
CA HIS A 248 0.42 16.33 -5.09
C HIS A 248 0.84 14.89 -4.75
N PRO A 249 1.88 14.35 -5.42
CA PRO A 249 2.35 12.98 -5.21
C PRO A 249 2.78 12.71 -3.76
N GLU A 250 3.13 13.75 -3.00
CA GLU A 250 3.50 13.69 -1.58
C GLU A 250 2.40 13.17 -0.64
N TYR A 251 1.12 13.19 -1.05
CA TYR A 251 0.04 12.58 -0.26
C TYR A 251 -0.02 11.06 -0.41
N LEU A 252 0.54 10.49 -1.48
CA LEU A 252 0.49 9.05 -1.74
C LEU A 252 1.66 8.32 -1.08
N PRO A 253 1.51 7.03 -0.75
CA PRO A 253 2.61 6.25 -0.21
C PRO A 253 3.70 6.09 -1.27
N THR A 254 4.94 5.97 -0.79
CA THR A 254 6.12 5.71 -1.61
C THR A 254 5.90 4.43 -2.43
N PRO A 255 6.03 4.48 -3.77
CA PRO A 255 5.91 3.29 -4.60
C PRO A 255 6.91 2.21 -4.20
N PHE A 256 6.50 0.95 -4.28
CA PHE A 256 7.38 -0.16 -3.93
C PHE A 256 8.44 -0.31 -5.03
N PRO A 257 9.73 -0.26 -4.69
CA PRO A 257 10.77 -0.48 -5.67
C PRO A 257 10.70 -1.92 -6.22
N PRO A 258 11.07 -2.13 -7.50
CA PRO A 258 11.15 -3.48 -8.03
C PRO A 258 12.22 -4.31 -7.30
N ALA A 259 12.05 -5.63 -7.29
CA ALA A 259 13.06 -6.56 -6.79
C ALA A 259 14.41 -6.34 -7.51
N SER A 260 15.49 -6.25 -6.75
CA SER A 260 16.84 -6.04 -7.29
C SER A 260 17.48 -7.33 -7.82
N GLY A 261 16.94 -8.50 -7.45
CA GLY A 261 17.53 -9.80 -7.74
C GLY A 261 18.79 -10.11 -6.93
N TYR A 262 19.16 -9.28 -5.94
CA TYR A 262 20.38 -9.48 -5.14
C TYR A 262 20.36 -10.76 -4.30
N ALA A 263 19.25 -11.04 -3.63
CA ALA A 263 19.08 -12.22 -2.77
C ALA A 263 17.59 -12.56 -2.60
N ALA A 264 17.28 -13.78 -2.15
CA ALA A 264 15.95 -14.10 -1.66
C ALA A 264 15.68 -13.34 -0.35
N ALA A 265 14.45 -12.87 -0.12
CA ALA A 265 14.12 -12.17 1.13
C ALA A 265 14.27 -13.06 2.38
N THR A 266 14.18 -14.38 2.24
CA THR A 266 14.39 -15.32 3.35
C THR A 266 15.86 -15.49 3.73
N ASP A 267 16.79 -14.93 2.95
CA ASP A 267 18.23 -15.05 3.13
C ASP A 267 18.78 -14.02 4.13
N VAL A 268 18.66 -14.36 5.41
CA VAL A 268 19.08 -13.50 6.54
C VAL A 268 20.59 -13.19 6.50
N ASP A 269 21.40 -14.08 5.93
CA ASP A 269 22.85 -13.90 5.84
C ASP A 269 23.29 -12.99 4.69
N ALA A 270 22.37 -12.65 3.77
CA ALA A 270 22.62 -11.70 2.68
C ALA A 270 22.45 -10.23 3.11
N VAL A 271 21.82 -9.96 4.26
CA VAL A 271 21.51 -8.60 4.69
C VAL A 271 22.77 -7.87 5.18
N PRO A 272 23.15 -6.73 4.58
CA PRO A 272 24.36 -6.00 4.97
C PRO A 272 24.23 -5.36 6.35
N TYR A 273 25.37 -5.12 7.00
CA TYR A 273 25.55 -4.41 8.28
C TYR A 273 24.96 -5.06 9.52
N LEU A 274 24.22 -6.17 9.39
CA LEU A 274 23.55 -6.75 10.54
C LEU A 274 24.53 -7.51 11.44
N ASN A 275 24.50 -7.17 12.73
CA ASN A 275 24.98 -8.05 13.79
C ASN A 275 23.91 -9.10 14.14
N ASP A 276 24.15 -9.94 15.14
CA ASP A 276 23.22 -11.01 15.51
C ASP A 276 21.84 -10.49 15.93
N LYS A 277 21.80 -9.35 16.63
CA LYS A 277 20.53 -8.70 17.01
C LYS A 277 19.79 -8.16 15.78
N GLY A 278 20.51 -7.56 14.83
CA GLY A 278 19.94 -7.11 13.56
C GLY A 278 19.37 -8.27 12.75
N ARG A 279 20.10 -9.40 12.67
CA ARG A 279 19.62 -10.62 12.00
C ARG A 279 18.36 -11.16 12.65
N GLU A 280 18.28 -11.13 13.98
CA GLU A 280 17.06 -11.52 14.69
C GLU A 280 15.89 -10.58 14.40
N LEU A 281 16.14 -9.26 14.36
CA LEU A 281 15.14 -8.29 13.93
C LEU A 281 14.67 -8.57 12.49
N TYR A 282 15.57 -8.95 11.59
CA TYR A 282 15.21 -9.32 10.21
C TYR A 282 14.36 -10.59 10.16
N ARG A 283 14.65 -11.61 10.99
CA ARG A 283 13.77 -12.79 11.11
C ARG A 283 12.37 -12.41 11.58
N GLN A 284 12.26 -11.49 12.54
CA GLN A 284 10.97 -10.99 13.00
C GLN A 284 10.26 -10.17 11.91
N PHE A 285 11.00 -9.39 11.12
CA PHE A 285 10.46 -8.68 9.96
C PHE A 285 9.78 -9.65 8.98
N LEU A 286 10.41 -10.79 8.68
CA LEU A 286 9.87 -11.80 7.77
C LEU A 286 8.56 -12.44 8.23
N THR A 287 8.16 -12.29 9.50
CA THR A 287 6.88 -12.76 10.02
C THR A 287 5.81 -11.66 10.12
N LYS A 288 6.16 -10.39 9.82
CA LYS A 288 5.20 -9.28 9.89
C LYS A 288 4.18 -9.33 8.76
N PRO A 289 2.93 -8.89 9.00
CA PRO A 289 1.96 -8.73 7.92
C PRO A 289 2.44 -7.74 6.86
N LEU A 290 1.98 -7.91 5.63
CA LEU A 290 2.19 -6.95 4.56
C LEU A 290 1.22 -5.76 4.70
N PRO A 291 1.59 -4.55 4.22
CA PRO A 291 2.90 -4.20 3.67
C PRO A 291 3.95 -3.98 4.77
N ARG A 292 5.21 -4.27 4.46
CA ARG A 292 6.35 -4.11 5.36
C ARG A 292 7.62 -3.66 4.64
N ALA A 293 8.44 -2.86 5.30
CA ALA A 293 9.73 -2.41 4.80
C ALA A 293 10.83 -2.64 5.86
N PHE A 294 11.99 -3.12 5.40
CA PHE A 294 13.19 -3.22 6.22
C PHE A 294 14.21 -2.18 5.76
N ILE A 295 14.57 -1.28 6.67
CA ILE A 295 15.51 -0.18 6.42
C ILE A 295 16.80 -0.48 7.18
N LEU A 296 17.93 -0.22 6.53
CA LEU A 296 19.25 -0.36 7.14
C LEU A 296 20.17 0.81 6.78
N ALA A 297 21.24 0.97 7.55
CA ALA A 297 22.32 1.91 7.26
C ALA A 297 23.69 1.37 7.72
N PRO A 298 24.80 1.77 7.08
CA PRO A 298 26.16 1.24 7.34
C PRO A 298 26.70 1.38 8.77
N HIS A 299 26.08 2.24 9.61
CA HIS A 299 26.53 2.55 10.97
C HIS A 299 25.58 2.05 12.06
N GLY A 300 24.95 0.89 11.82
CA GLY A 300 24.26 0.13 12.87
C GLY A 300 22.76 0.43 13.04
N PHE A 301 22.17 1.20 12.13
CA PHE A 301 20.71 1.28 12.06
C PHE A 301 20.16 0.09 11.28
N SER A 302 19.19 -0.61 11.87
CA SER A 302 18.33 -1.56 11.19
C SER A 302 16.94 -1.44 11.80
N GLY A 303 15.90 -1.35 10.98
CA GLY A 303 14.53 -1.18 11.45
C GLY A 303 13.52 -1.92 10.58
N ALA A 304 12.59 -2.60 11.23
CA ALA A 304 11.45 -3.26 10.61
C ALA A 304 10.21 -2.38 10.79
N PHE A 305 9.54 -2.05 9.69
CA PHE A 305 8.36 -1.20 9.68
C PHE A 305 7.25 -1.90 8.91
N ASP A 306 6.21 -2.31 9.62
CA ASP A 306 4.99 -2.85 9.06
C ASP A 306 3.80 -1.94 9.40
N GLN A 307 2.65 -2.21 8.78
CA GLN A 307 1.38 -1.53 9.03
C GLN A 307 1.41 -0.02 8.69
N GLY A 308 0.26 0.64 8.87
CA GLY A 308 0.11 2.06 8.62
C GLY A 308 0.17 2.41 7.14
N PHE A 309 0.15 3.72 6.87
CA PHE A 309 -0.05 4.25 5.52
C PHE A 309 1.14 4.02 4.57
N ASP A 310 2.35 4.31 5.05
CA ASP A 310 3.58 4.19 4.27
C ASP A 310 4.71 3.64 5.16
N PRO A 311 4.98 2.32 5.16
CA PRO A 311 6.09 1.76 5.93
C PRO A 311 7.47 2.20 5.42
N ILE A 312 7.59 2.53 4.12
CA ILE A 312 8.85 2.98 3.51
C ILE A 312 9.21 4.38 4.03
N ALA A 313 8.33 5.37 3.86
CA ALA A 313 8.61 6.74 4.29
C ALA A 313 8.84 6.82 5.79
N ARG A 314 7.98 6.16 6.60
CA ARG A 314 8.17 6.11 8.06
C ARG A 314 9.51 5.51 8.45
N GLY A 315 9.92 4.43 7.79
CA GLY A 315 11.17 3.76 8.09
C GLY A 315 12.40 4.59 7.70
N LEU A 316 12.37 5.22 6.53
CA LEU A 316 13.41 6.12 6.07
C LEU A 316 13.52 7.35 6.98
N ASP A 317 12.41 7.95 7.40
CA ASP A 317 12.41 9.09 8.30
C ASP A 317 12.88 8.74 9.72
N ALA A 318 12.51 7.56 10.22
CA ALA A 318 13.03 7.05 11.49
C ALA A 318 14.55 6.83 11.43
N CYS A 319 15.06 6.32 10.30
CA CYS A 319 16.49 6.13 10.09
C CYS A 319 17.24 7.47 10.01
N ARG A 320 16.75 8.43 9.22
CA ARG A 320 17.39 9.75 8.99
C ARG A 320 17.51 10.58 10.26
N LYS A 321 16.67 10.34 11.26
CA LYS A 321 16.78 10.96 12.60
C LYS A 321 17.98 10.46 13.41
N VAL A 322 18.56 9.31 13.03
CA VAL A 322 19.60 8.63 13.79
C VAL A 322 20.93 8.59 13.04
N THR A 323 20.92 8.37 11.73
CA THR A 323 22.15 8.21 10.94
C THR A 323 21.95 8.56 9.47
N GLU A 324 23.05 8.66 8.73
CA GLU A 324 23.08 8.87 7.29
C GLU A 324 23.16 7.53 6.53
N GLY A 325 22.97 7.57 5.20
CA GLY A 325 23.08 6.37 4.37
C GLY A 325 21.93 5.38 4.53
N CYS A 326 20.73 5.87 4.90
CA CYS A 326 19.52 5.07 5.02
C CYS A 326 19.09 4.48 3.68
N GLN A 327 18.94 3.17 3.63
CA GLN A 327 18.57 2.43 2.43
C GLN A 327 17.46 1.43 2.74
N LEU A 328 16.60 1.20 1.74
CA LEU A 328 15.69 0.05 1.77
C LEU A 328 16.49 -1.21 1.49
N TYR A 329 16.28 -2.23 2.31
CA TYR A 329 16.78 -3.56 2.03
C TYR A 329 15.74 -4.44 1.36
N ALA A 330 14.60 -4.58 2.02
CA ALA A 330 13.50 -5.41 1.55
C ALA A 330 12.19 -4.65 1.70
N VAL A 331 11.29 -4.84 0.75
CA VAL A 331 9.89 -4.42 0.81
C VAL A 331 9.05 -5.67 0.56
N ASP A 332 8.17 -5.99 1.50
CA ASP A 332 7.39 -7.21 1.55
C ASP A 332 8.22 -8.50 1.49
N ASN A 333 8.20 -9.17 0.33
CA ASN A 333 8.89 -10.42 0.06
C ASN A 333 10.02 -10.25 -0.95
N ASP A 334 10.30 -9.01 -1.37
CA ASP A 334 11.31 -8.69 -2.35
C ASP A 334 12.48 -7.95 -1.71
N VAL A 335 13.70 -8.39 -2.05
CA VAL A 335 14.90 -7.62 -1.76
C VAL A 335 15.03 -6.54 -2.84
N VAL A 336 15.07 -5.28 -2.40
CA VAL A 336 15.17 -4.10 -3.26
C VAL A 336 16.55 -3.44 -3.19
N TRP A 337 17.41 -3.92 -2.29
CA TRP A 337 18.78 -3.42 -2.16
C TRP A 337 19.63 -3.80 -3.35
N THR A 338 20.33 -2.83 -3.91
CA THR A 338 21.35 -3.04 -4.94
C THR A 338 22.74 -2.85 -4.35
N ARG A 339 23.63 -3.81 -4.63
CA ARG A 339 25.04 -3.68 -4.28
C ARG A 339 25.67 -2.48 -5.01
N PRO A 340 26.49 -1.65 -4.34
CA PRO A 340 27.14 -0.49 -4.98
C PRO A 340 28.09 -0.87 -6.12
N THR A 341 29.04 -1.78 -5.89
CA THR A 341 29.87 -2.36 -6.95
C THR A 341 29.26 -3.66 -7.45
N PRO A 342 28.90 -3.79 -8.74
CA PRO A 342 28.37 -5.04 -9.29
C PRO A 342 29.34 -6.21 -9.12
N ALA A 343 28.81 -7.38 -8.77
CA ALA A 343 29.58 -8.62 -8.75
C ALA A 343 29.74 -9.15 -10.19
N PRO A 344 30.93 -9.60 -10.62
CA PRO A 344 31.07 -10.33 -11.87
C PRO A 344 30.28 -11.65 -11.83
N ALA A 345 29.91 -12.16 -13.00
CA ALA A 345 29.22 -13.44 -13.09
C ALA A 345 30.10 -14.59 -12.54
N PRO A 346 29.50 -15.64 -11.94
CA PRO A 346 30.22 -16.84 -11.55
C PRO A 346 30.97 -17.42 -12.75
N SER A 347 32.27 -17.64 -12.57
CA SER A 347 33.18 -18.09 -13.63
C SER A 347 33.12 -19.59 -13.90
N GLY A 348 32.62 -20.38 -12.93
CA GLY A 348 32.73 -21.83 -12.93
C GLY A 348 34.16 -22.37 -12.76
N PHE A 349 35.14 -21.52 -12.42
CA PHE A 349 36.55 -21.91 -12.28
C PHE A 349 36.80 -22.97 -11.19
N ALA A 350 36.14 -22.82 -10.04
CA ALA A 350 36.19 -23.76 -8.93
C ALA A 350 34.94 -23.61 -8.05
N THR A 351 34.66 -24.60 -7.21
CA THR A 351 33.67 -24.45 -6.14
C THR A 351 34.24 -23.54 -5.03
N ILE A 352 33.36 -22.82 -4.32
CA ILE A 352 33.77 -21.81 -3.33
C ILE A 352 34.56 -22.40 -2.14
N ASP A 353 34.33 -23.66 -1.82
CA ASP A 353 34.97 -24.43 -0.76
C ASP A 353 36.35 -24.99 -1.17
N ASN A 354 36.72 -24.93 -2.45
CA ASN A 354 38.01 -25.42 -2.94
C ASN A 354 39.15 -24.42 -2.70
N ALA A 355 39.67 -24.40 -1.47
CA ALA A 355 40.79 -23.55 -1.09
C ALA A 355 42.11 -23.90 -1.81
N THR A 356 42.25 -25.11 -2.35
CA THR A 356 43.48 -25.52 -3.08
C THR A 356 43.51 -24.97 -4.50
N ALA A 357 42.34 -24.69 -5.09
CA ALA A 357 42.20 -24.10 -6.42
C ALA A 357 42.54 -22.60 -6.48
N VAL A 358 42.58 -21.89 -5.35
CA VAL A 358 42.89 -20.45 -5.34
C VAL A 358 44.34 -20.21 -5.80
N PRO A 359 44.56 -19.44 -6.88
CA PRO A 359 45.90 -19.15 -7.40
C PRO A 359 46.75 -18.34 -6.42
N TYR A 360 48.08 -18.46 -6.56
CA TYR A 360 49.10 -17.67 -5.86
C TYR A 360 49.20 -17.82 -4.33
N LEU A 361 48.19 -18.37 -3.67
CA LEU A 361 48.15 -18.43 -2.20
C LEU A 361 49.13 -19.46 -1.61
N ASP A 362 49.86 -19.02 -0.59
CA ASP A 362 50.61 -19.87 0.33
C ASP A 362 49.70 -20.50 1.41
N GLY A 363 50.27 -21.24 2.36
CA GLY A 363 49.49 -21.88 3.43
C GLY A 363 48.65 -20.90 4.25
N ARG A 364 49.21 -19.73 4.60
CA ARG A 364 48.49 -18.69 5.34
C ARG A 364 47.39 -18.05 4.51
N GLY A 365 47.61 -17.87 3.21
CA GLY A 365 46.59 -17.40 2.28
C GLY A 365 45.41 -18.36 2.20
N ARG A 366 45.68 -19.67 2.13
CA ARG A 366 44.60 -20.68 2.12
C ARG A 366 43.80 -20.68 3.43
N GLU A 367 44.45 -20.56 4.59
CA GLU A 367 43.76 -20.36 5.87
C GLU A 367 42.90 -19.08 5.86
N GLY A 368 43.43 -17.99 5.31
CA GLY A 368 42.69 -16.73 5.10
C GLY A 368 41.46 -16.89 4.22
N TYR A 369 41.57 -17.65 3.13
CA TYR A 369 40.44 -17.96 2.24
C TYR A 369 39.40 -18.86 2.93
N ILE A 370 39.82 -19.87 3.68
CA ILE A 370 38.92 -20.70 4.49
C ILE A 370 38.19 -19.84 5.53
N ARG A 371 38.85 -18.87 6.15
CA ARG A 371 38.18 -17.91 7.02
C ARG A 371 37.18 -17.06 6.25
N TYR A 372 37.50 -16.61 5.04
CA TYR A 372 36.58 -15.85 4.20
C TYR A 372 35.28 -16.62 3.90
N THR A 373 35.36 -17.93 3.63
CA THR A 373 34.16 -18.72 3.30
C THR A 373 33.17 -18.80 4.46
N THR A 374 33.60 -18.60 5.72
CA THR A 374 32.72 -18.60 6.90
C THR A 374 32.08 -17.23 7.22
N LEU A 375 32.50 -16.15 6.55
CA LEU A 375 31.98 -14.80 6.82
C LEU A 375 30.57 -14.59 6.22
N HIS A 376 29.81 -13.67 6.82
CA HIS A 376 28.50 -13.28 6.29
C HIS A 376 28.62 -12.44 5.02
N ARG A 377 27.55 -12.41 4.24
CA ARG A 377 27.46 -11.53 3.06
C ARG A 377 26.99 -10.13 3.48
N PRO A 378 27.25 -9.12 2.64
CA PRO A 378 28.09 -9.18 1.43
C PRO A 378 29.58 -9.34 1.78
N LYS A 379 30.35 -10.06 0.94
CA LYS A 379 31.80 -10.26 1.12
C LYS A 379 32.55 -10.41 -0.22
N ALA A 380 33.85 -10.13 -0.22
CA ALA A 380 34.71 -10.33 -1.38
C ALA A 380 36.13 -10.75 -0.98
N PHE A 381 36.76 -11.55 -1.83
CA PHE A 381 38.14 -12.02 -1.69
C PHE A 381 38.94 -11.66 -2.96
N VAL A 382 40.09 -11.04 -2.75
CA VAL A 382 40.97 -10.52 -3.80
C VAL A 382 42.35 -11.15 -3.63
N ILE A 383 42.98 -11.51 -4.74
CA ILE A 383 44.33 -12.08 -4.79
C ILE A 383 45.23 -11.30 -5.74
N ALA A 384 46.53 -11.37 -5.52
CA ALA A 384 47.57 -10.76 -6.34
C ALA A 384 48.61 -11.81 -6.80
N PRO A 385 49.29 -11.62 -7.95
CA PRO A 385 50.25 -12.58 -8.48
C PRO A 385 51.48 -12.83 -7.59
N ASP A 386 51.82 -11.89 -6.70
CA ASP A 386 52.91 -12.01 -5.74
C ASP A 386 52.55 -12.85 -4.49
N GLY A 387 51.35 -13.45 -4.47
CA GLY A 387 50.80 -14.20 -3.35
C GLY A 387 50.07 -13.33 -2.33
N GLY A 388 50.00 -12.02 -2.54
CA GLY A 388 49.20 -11.09 -1.75
C GLY A 388 47.70 -11.39 -1.85
N TRP A 389 46.97 -11.12 -0.77
CA TRP A 389 45.52 -11.30 -0.72
C TRP A 389 44.88 -10.38 0.31
N TYR A 390 43.59 -10.11 0.11
CA TYR A 390 42.78 -9.34 1.03
C TYR A 390 41.32 -9.78 0.93
N PHE A 391 40.57 -9.66 2.03
CA PHE A 391 39.12 -9.83 1.99
C PHE A 391 38.41 -8.77 2.82
N SER A 392 37.15 -8.52 2.45
CA SER A 392 36.24 -7.70 3.25
C SER A 392 34.88 -8.40 3.34
N SER A 393 34.16 -8.16 4.44
CA SER A 393 32.83 -8.70 4.71
C SER A 393 32.05 -7.74 5.60
N GLY A 394 30.73 -7.65 5.38
CA GLY A 394 29.82 -6.91 6.24
C GLY A 394 29.88 -5.38 6.08
N THR A 395 30.64 -4.87 5.11
CA THR A 395 30.77 -3.43 4.82
C THR A 395 29.90 -2.99 3.63
N PHE A 396 29.84 -1.68 3.36
CA PHE A 396 28.96 -1.12 2.32
C PHE A 396 29.32 -1.60 0.93
N ASP A 397 30.62 -1.67 0.66
CA ASP A 397 31.15 -2.17 -0.60
C ASP A 397 32.37 -3.05 -0.33
N PRO A 398 32.16 -4.33 0.03
CA PRO A 398 33.26 -5.22 0.34
C PRO A 398 34.11 -5.51 -0.89
N ILE A 399 33.58 -5.38 -2.12
CA ILE A 399 34.35 -5.52 -3.35
C ILE A 399 35.35 -4.37 -3.46
N ALA A 400 34.86 -3.12 -3.43
CA ALA A 400 35.73 -1.95 -3.53
C ALA A 400 36.74 -1.92 -2.38
N GLN A 401 36.31 -2.23 -1.16
CA GLN A 401 37.21 -2.24 0.00
C GLN A 401 38.27 -3.34 -0.08
N ALA A 402 37.91 -4.56 -0.52
CA ALA A 402 38.89 -5.63 -0.67
C ALA A 402 39.89 -5.33 -1.78
N MET A 403 39.43 -4.73 -2.88
CA MET A 403 40.28 -4.28 -3.98
C MET A 403 41.27 -3.21 -3.53
N THR A 404 40.79 -2.18 -2.83
CA THR A 404 41.63 -1.11 -2.28
C THR A 404 42.64 -1.67 -1.27
N GLY A 405 42.18 -2.45 -0.28
CA GLY A 405 43.06 -3.00 0.76
C GLY A 405 44.14 -3.94 0.23
N CYS A 406 43.87 -4.66 -0.87
CA CYS A 406 44.89 -5.43 -1.58
C CYS A 406 45.86 -4.50 -2.33
N SER A 407 45.33 -3.56 -3.12
CA SER A 407 46.11 -2.72 -4.05
C SER A 407 47.03 -1.72 -3.33
N GLU A 408 46.76 -1.41 -2.07
CA GLU A 408 47.66 -0.61 -1.22
C GLU A 408 49.03 -1.28 -0.99
N LYS A 409 49.09 -2.62 -1.07
CA LYS A 409 50.28 -3.40 -0.70
C LYS A 409 50.81 -4.27 -1.84
N HIS A 410 49.95 -4.65 -2.77
CA HIS A 410 50.26 -5.63 -3.80
C HIS A 410 49.84 -5.14 -5.19
N PRO A 411 50.73 -5.17 -6.20
CA PRO A 411 50.36 -4.85 -7.57
C PRO A 411 49.56 -5.98 -8.21
N GLY A 412 48.60 -5.63 -9.09
CA GLY A 412 47.87 -6.61 -9.90
C GLY A 412 46.75 -7.37 -9.18
N CYS A 413 46.23 -6.81 -8.08
CA CYS A 413 45.09 -7.36 -7.35
C CYS A 413 43.86 -7.55 -8.24
N ARG A 414 43.22 -8.72 -8.13
CA ARG A 414 42.02 -9.11 -8.89
C ARG A 414 41.06 -9.91 -8.01
N LEU A 415 39.76 -9.74 -8.26
CA LEU A 415 38.72 -10.50 -7.57
C LEU A 415 38.85 -11.99 -7.88
N TYR A 416 38.86 -12.81 -6.83
CA TYR A 416 38.78 -14.26 -6.94
C TYR A 416 37.37 -14.75 -6.62
N ALA A 417 36.77 -14.26 -5.54
CA ALA A 417 35.44 -14.66 -5.10
C ALA A 417 34.63 -13.46 -4.60
N VAL A 418 33.33 -13.52 -4.80
CA VAL A 418 32.35 -12.59 -4.24
C VAL A 418 31.23 -13.42 -3.64
N ASP A 419 30.89 -13.15 -2.38
CA ASP A 419 29.88 -13.90 -1.65
C ASP A 419 30.12 -15.42 -1.67
N GLY A 420 29.25 -16.17 -2.35
CA GLY A 420 29.32 -17.62 -2.50
C GLY A 420 29.91 -18.09 -3.84
N ASP A 421 30.32 -17.17 -4.71
CA ASP A 421 30.69 -17.46 -6.09
C ASP A 421 32.16 -17.18 -6.37
N VAL A 422 32.81 -18.08 -7.10
CA VAL A 422 34.14 -17.86 -7.67
C VAL A 422 33.99 -17.09 -8.98
N VAL A 423 34.58 -15.91 -9.05
CA VAL A 423 34.52 -14.98 -10.21
C VAL A 423 35.85 -14.90 -10.97
N TRP A 424 36.81 -15.74 -10.60
CA TRP A 424 38.13 -15.77 -11.20
C TRP A 424 38.11 -16.24 -12.65
N VAL A 425 38.74 -15.48 -13.54
CA VAL A 425 38.94 -15.87 -14.94
C VAL A 425 40.44 -15.93 -15.24
N ASN A 426 40.92 -17.09 -15.67
CA ASN A 426 42.27 -17.23 -16.21
C ASN A 426 42.40 -16.29 -17.41
N GLN A 427 43.43 -15.47 -17.45
CA GLN A 427 43.75 -14.81 -18.71
C GLN A 427 44.26 -15.88 -19.66
N ALA A 428 43.72 -15.90 -20.88
CA ALA A 428 44.40 -16.56 -21.97
C ALA A 428 45.79 -15.94 -22.07
N THR A 429 46.82 -16.75 -21.85
CA THR A 429 48.19 -16.40 -22.21
C THR A 429 48.18 -16.10 -23.71
N ASN A 430 48.30 -14.83 -24.08
CA ASN A 430 48.70 -14.45 -25.43
C ASN A 430 50.16 -14.80 -25.66
#